data_AF-A0A2X1QSF3-F1
#
_entry.id   AF-A0A2X1QSF3-F1
#
_cell.length_a   1.000
_cell.length_b   1.000
_cell.length_c   1.000
_cell.angle_alpha   90.00
_cell.angle_beta   90.00
_cell.angle_gamma   90.00
#
_symmetry.space_group_name_H-M   'P 1'
#
loop_
_entity.id
_entity.type
_entity.pdbx_description
1 polymer ?
#
loop_
_entity_poly.entity_id
_entity_poly.type
_entity_poly.pdbx_seq_one_letter_code
_entity_poly.pdbx_strand_id
1 'polypeptide(L)'
;MKKQILALVCGVMFSSLTWAHNLQLEQSLPAVQVTEYGEIVLSGKDTVFQPWGSAELAGKVRVVHHLAGRTAAKEKNQSMIDAIKAFPF
;
A
#
# COMPACT_ATOMS: atom_id res chain seq x y z
N MET A 1 -0.23 31.97 -28.07
CA MET A 1 0.93 31.07 -27.85
C MET A 1 1.65 31.32 -26.52
N LYS A 2 2.25 32.49 -26.25
CA LYS A 2 2.96 32.77 -24.96
C LYS A 2 2.13 32.51 -23.68
N LYS A 3 0.85 32.91 -23.66
CA LYS A 3 -0.06 32.69 -22.52
C LYS A 3 -0.37 31.20 -22.25
N GLN A 4 -0.43 30.38 -23.31
CA GLN A 4 -0.67 28.93 -23.19
C GLN A 4 0.58 28.19 -22.70
N ILE A 5 1.76 28.65 -23.12
CA ILE A 5 3.04 28.13 -22.60
C ILE A 5 3.17 28.45 -21.10
N LEU A 6 2.82 29.68 -20.69
CA LEU A 6 2.84 30.05 -19.27
C LEU A 6 1.86 29.22 -18.44
N ALA A 7 0.63 28.99 -18.93
CA ALA A 7 -0.35 28.15 -18.26
C ALA A 7 0.11 26.68 -18.13
N LEU A 8 0.74 26.13 -19.17
CA LEU A 8 1.30 24.78 -19.15
C LEU A 8 2.44 24.67 -18.13
N VAL A 9 3.36 25.65 -18.10
CA VAL A 9 4.48 25.68 -17.14
C VAL A 9 3.96 25.78 -15.70
N CYS A 10 2.97 26.63 -15.43
CA CYS A 10 2.33 26.71 -14.11
C CYS A 10 1.65 25.39 -13.73
N GLY A 11 0.93 24.73 -14.64
CA GLY A 11 0.25 23.45 -14.36
C GLY A 11 1.20 22.32 -13.95
N VAL A 12 2.37 22.23 -14.60
CA VAL A 12 3.38 21.19 -14.25
C VAL A 12 3.98 21.43 -12.86
N MET A 13 4.13 22.69 -12.44
CA MET A 13 4.69 23.03 -11.12
C MET A 13 3.76 22.69 -9.94
N PHE A 14 2.46 22.49 -10.18
CA PHE A 14 1.49 22.08 -9.15
C PHE A 14 1.25 20.57 -9.08
N SER A 15 1.93 19.78 -9.92
CA SER A 15 1.63 18.35 -10.07
C SER A 15 2.07 17.43 -8.91
N SER A 16 2.77 17.95 -7.90
CA SER A 16 3.45 17.13 -6.87
C SER A 16 2.90 17.26 -5.44
N LEU A 17 1.69 17.79 -5.24
CA LEU A 17 1.07 17.81 -3.91
C LEU A 17 0.34 16.50 -3.58
N THR A 18 1.05 15.37 -3.57
CA THR A 18 0.49 14.13 -3.01
C THR A 18 0.83 14.04 -1.53
N TRP A 19 -0.18 14.09 -0.67
CA TRP A 19 -0.01 13.99 0.77
C TRP A 19 -0.07 12.52 1.16
N ALA A 20 1.08 11.93 1.47
CA ALA A 20 1.11 10.61 2.10
C ALA A 20 0.69 10.75 3.57
N HIS A 21 -0.26 9.92 4.03
CA HIS A 21 -0.56 9.83 5.44
C HIS A 21 0.65 9.29 6.19
N ASN A 22 1.19 10.07 7.13
CA ASN A 22 2.25 9.61 8.03
C ASN A 22 1.61 8.82 9.18
N LEU A 23 2.02 7.57 9.33
CA LEU A 23 1.67 6.77 10.50
C LEU A 23 2.46 7.32 11.71
N GLN A 24 1.73 7.71 12.75
CA GLN A 24 2.33 8.17 14.01
C GLN A 24 2.19 7.07 15.07
N LEU A 25 3.17 6.97 15.95
CA LEU A 25 3.11 6.06 17.09
C LEU A 25 1.94 6.46 18.00
N GLU A 26 1.35 5.46 18.66
CA GLU A 26 0.22 5.62 19.60
C GLU A 26 -1.04 6.24 19.00
N GLN A 27 -1.10 6.40 17.68
CA GLN A 27 -2.31 6.81 16.96
C GLN A 27 -3.04 5.58 16.41
N SER A 28 -4.37 5.71 16.30
CA SER A 28 -5.15 4.69 15.62
C SER A 28 -4.73 4.58 14.16
N LEU A 29 -4.71 3.35 13.63
CA LEU A 29 -4.46 3.12 12.22
C LEU A 29 -5.53 3.85 11.39
N PRO A 30 -5.15 4.61 10.35
CA PRO A 30 -6.11 5.25 9.46
C PRO A 30 -7.07 4.24 8.81
N ALA A 31 -8.31 4.68 8.59
CA ALA A 31 -9.29 3.88 7.86
C ALA A 31 -8.87 3.74 6.39
N VAL A 32 -8.67 2.50 5.95
CA VAL A 32 -8.36 2.15 4.56
C VAL A 32 -9.32 1.04 4.15
N GLN A 33 -9.88 1.16 2.95
CA GLN A 33 -10.71 0.12 2.34
C GLN A 33 -10.24 -0.13 0.92
N VAL A 34 -10.12 -1.41 0.56
CA VAL A 34 -9.79 -1.86 -0.80
C VAL A 34 -10.94 -2.74 -1.25
N THR A 35 -11.81 -2.19 -2.09
CA THR A 35 -13.06 -2.86 -2.52
C THR A 35 -12.82 -3.84 -3.67
N GLU A 36 -11.89 -3.52 -4.57
CA GLU A 36 -11.50 -4.36 -5.69
C GLU A 36 -10.13 -4.95 -5.44
N TYR A 37 -9.98 -6.27 -5.61
CA TYR A 37 -8.72 -6.99 -5.37
C TYR A 37 -8.12 -6.74 -3.98
N GLY A 38 -8.97 -6.70 -2.95
CA GLY A 38 -8.56 -6.49 -1.56
C GLY A 38 -7.85 -7.70 -0.94
N GLU A 39 -8.48 -8.33 0.05
CA GLU A 39 -7.90 -9.50 0.70
C GLU A 39 -7.92 -10.70 -0.25
N ILE A 40 -6.83 -11.47 -0.21
CA ILE A 40 -6.69 -12.72 -0.94
C ILE A 40 -7.02 -13.86 0.01
N VAL A 41 -8.07 -14.62 -0.31
CA VAL A 41 -8.50 -15.79 0.45
C VAL A 41 -8.36 -17.04 -0.40
N LEU A 42 -7.91 -18.13 0.23
CA LEU A 42 -7.87 -19.45 -0.39
C LEU A 42 -9.22 -20.14 -0.17
N SER A 43 -9.98 -20.33 -1.25
CA SER A 43 -11.21 -21.11 -1.25
C SER A 43 -10.94 -22.48 -1.86
N GLY A 44 -10.54 -23.43 -1.02
CA GLY A 44 -10.11 -24.75 -1.49
C GLY A 44 -8.81 -24.67 -2.31
N LYS A 45 -8.91 -24.87 -3.62
CA LYS A 45 -7.77 -24.76 -4.57
C LYS A 45 -7.73 -23.42 -5.30
N ASP A 46 -8.74 -22.58 -5.11
CA ASP A 46 -8.89 -21.33 -5.84
C ASP A 46 -8.46 -20.14 -4.99
N THR A 47 -7.88 -19.14 -5.65
CA THR A 47 -7.54 -17.85 -5.06
C THR A 47 -8.65 -16.86 -5.35
N VAL A 48 -9.31 -16.36 -4.31
CA VAL A 48 -10.44 -15.43 -4.41
C VAL A 48 -10.06 -14.09 -3.80
N PHE A 49 -10.47 -13.00 -4.43
CA PHE A 49 -10.33 -11.66 -3.88
C PHE A 49 -11.64 -11.22 -3.23
N GLN A 50 -11.56 -10.64 -2.04
CA GLN A 50 -12.69 -10.02 -1.37
C GLN A 50 -12.37 -8.60 -0.91
N PRO A 51 -13.40 -7.74 -0.70
CA PRO A 51 -13.19 -6.43 -0.09
C PRO A 51 -12.47 -6.57 1.26
N TRP A 52 -11.58 -5.63 1.55
CA TRP A 52 -10.82 -5.61 2.79
C TRP A 52 -10.76 -4.21 3.40
N GLY A 53 -10.85 -4.14 4.73
CA GLY A 53 -10.71 -2.89 5.48
C GLY A 53 -9.73 -2.95 6.65
N SER A 54 -9.07 -1.83 6.96
CA SER A 54 -8.15 -1.73 8.10
C SER A 54 -8.83 -1.93 9.47
N ALA A 55 -10.15 -1.75 9.55
CA ALA A 55 -10.94 -2.06 10.75
C ALA A 55 -10.88 -3.55 11.13
N GLU A 56 -10.69 -4.44 10.16
CA GLU A 56 -10.55 -5.88 10.38
C GLU A 56 -9.20 -6.25 11.04
N LEU A 57 -8.27 -5.30 11.16
CA LEU A 57 -6.97 -5.52 11.79
C LEU A 57 -7.04 -5.53 13.33
N ALA A 58 -8.14 -5.09 13.93
CA ALA A 58 -8.31 -4.99 15.37
C ALA A 58 -8.13 -6.33 16.13
N GLY A 59 -7.80 -6.24 17.41
CA GLY A 59 -7.76 -7.37 18.34
C GLY A 59 -6.50 -8.25 18.29
N LYS A 60 -5.53 -7.95 17.42
CA LYS A 60 -4.23 -8.64 17.35
C LYS A 60 -3.11 -7.64 17.08
N VAL A 61 -1.89 -7.96 17.51
CA VAL A 61 -0.68 -7.28 17.05
C VAL A 61 -0.39 -7.75 15.64
N ARG A 62 -0.27 -6.81 14.68
CA ARG A 62 -0.05 -7.12 13.26
C ARG A 62 1.08 -6.26 12.71
N VAL A 63 1.79 -6.79 11.71
CA VAL A 63 2.76 -6.03 10.93
C VAL A 63 2.15 -5.71 9.57
N VAL A 64 2.09 -4.42 9.23
CA VAL A 64 1.53 -3.95 7.94
C VAL A 64 2.67 -3.56 7.01
N HIS A 65 2.82 -4.27 5.91
CA HIS A 65 3.80 -3.96 4.87
C HIS A 65 3.12 -3.28 3.69
N HIS A 66 3.42 -2.00 3.48
CA HIS A 66 3.02 -1.30 2.27
C HIS A 66 4.09 -1.50 1.19
N LEU A 67 3.80 -2.33 0.20
CA LEU A 67 4.69 -2.61 -0.92
C LEU A 67 4.16 -1.91 -2.16
N ALA A 68 4.87 -0.89 -2.64
CA ALA A 68 4.56 -0.32 -3.94
C ALA A 68 4.86 -1.37 -5.02
N GLY A 69 3.86 -1.73 -5.82
CA GLY A 69 3.98 -2.67 -6.93
C GLY A 69 4.92 -2.13 -8.02
N ARG A 70 6.22 -2.34 -7.86
CA ARG A 70 7.23 -2.20 -8.91
C ARG A 70 8.05 -3.48 -8.90
N THR A 71 8.44 -3.98 -10.06
CA THR A 71 9.26 -5.21 -10.21
C THR A 71 10.53 -5.19 -9.33
N ALA A 72 11.11 -4.02 -9.06
CA ALA A 72 12.25 -3.83 -8.14
C ALA A 72 11.92 -4.02 -6.64
N ALA A 73 10.65 -4.04 -6.24
CA ALA A 73 10.24 -4.27 -4.85
C ALA A 73 10.48 -5.73 -4.43
N LYS A 74 10.41 -6.68 -5.37
CA LYS A 74 10.70 -8.09 -5.09
C LYS A 74 12.14 -8.29 -4.60
N GLU A 75 13.11 -7.66 -5.28
CA GLU A 75 14.52 -7.74 -4.90
C GLU A 75 14.80 -7.05 -3.56
N LYS A 76 14.24 -5.86 -3.33
CA LYS A 76 14.47 -5.11 -2.08
C LYS A 76 13.86 -5.77 -0.84
N ASN A 77 12.77 -6.50 -1.00
CA ASN A 77 12.10 -7.18 0.13
C ASN A 77 12.61 -8.60 0.35
N GLN A 78 13.55 -9.09 -0.47
CA GLN A 78 14.01 -10.48 -0.45
C GLN A 78 14.59 -10.87 0.92
N SER A 79 15.43 -10.01 1.52
CA SER A 79 16.03 -10.26 2.85
C SER A 79 14.99 -10.41 3.96
N MET A 80 13.91 -9.61 3.91
CA MET A 80 12.79 -9.68 4.85
C MET A 80 12.00 -10.98 4.66
N ILE A 81 11.68 -11.32 3.40
CA ILE A 81 10.95 -12.55 3.07
C ILE A 81 11.74 -13.79 3.52
N ASP A 82 13.06 -13.78 3.33
CA ASP A 82 13.93 -14.88 3.75
C ASP A 82 13.99 -14.99 5.28
N ALA A 83 13.99 -13.87 6.00
CA ALA A 83 13.89 -13.87 7.46
C ALA A 83 12.54 -14.44 7.96
N ILE A 84 11.43 -14.10 7.30
CA ILE A 84 10.10 -14.66 7.63
C ILE A 84 10.07 -16.18 7.36
N LYS A 85 10.63 -16.64 6.24
CA LYS A 85 10.72 -18.08 5.91
C LYS A 85 11.61 -18.88 6.86
N ALA A 86 12.65 -18.25 7.40
CA ALA A 86 13.57 -18.88 8.34
C ALA A 86 12.94 -19.10 9.72
N PHE A 87 11.83 -18.43 10.02
CA PHE A 87 11.03 -18.74 11.20
C PHE A 87 10.10 -19.92 10.90
N PRO A 88 10.29 -21.07 11.56
CA PRO A 88 9.29 -22.13 11.52
C PRO A 88 8.05 -21.66 12.29
N PHE A 89 6.89 -21.72 11.63
CA PHE A 89 5.59 -21.71 12.31
C PHE A 89 5.23 -23.14 12.72
#